data_AF-A0A4V5TKL7-F1
#
_entry.id   AF-A0A4V5TKL7-F1
#
_cell.length_a   1.000
_cell.length_b   1.000
_cell.length_c   1.000
_cell.angle_alpha   90.00
_cell.angle_beta   90.00
_cell.angle_gamma   90.00
#
_symmetry.space_group_name_H-M   'P 1'
#
loop_
_entity.id
_entity.type
_entity.pdbx_description
1 polymer ?
#
loop_
_entity_poly.entity_id
_entity_poly.type
_entity_poly.pdbx_seq_one_letter_code
_entity_poly.pdbx_strand_id
1 'polypeptide(L)'
;MPRVLIMLLLVLVLAALVYYYFRTPSVSPRRLAAARWRVKAATDLAYAHDEISPHLAGSIIARTRGLNEDDDVSTLEDAVEDVLALARQHRAEEPDLAVIVIDTLRRDEPPALS
;
A
#
# COMPACT_ATOMS: atom_id res chain seq x y z
N MET A 1 40.99 27.92 -18.30
CA MET A 1 39.53 27.88 -18.52
C MET A 1 38.90 26.47 -18.54
N PRO A 2 39.42 25.44 -19.24
CA PRO A 2 38.70 24.15 -19.34
C PRO A 2 38.58 23.40 -18.00
N ARG A 3 39.57 23.54 -17.11
CA ARG A 3 39.56 22.93 -15.77
C ARG A 3 38.40 23.41 -14.89
N VAL A 4 38.03 24.68 -14.99
CA VAL A 4 36.91 25.26 -14.22
C VAL A 4 35.58 24.74 -14.75
N LEU A 5 35.45 24.61 -16.09
CA LEU A 5 34.27 24.05 -16.73
C LEU A 5 34.06 22.58 -16.35
N ILE A 6 35.14 21.78 -16.35
CA ILE A 6 35.10 20.37 -15.93
C ILE A 6 34.70 20.23 -14.46
N MET A 7 35.24 21.09 -13.60
CA MET A 7 34.93 21.08 -12.18
C MET A 7 33.45 21.43 -11.92
N LEU A 8 32.92 22.44 -12.62
CA LEU A 8 31.49 22.79 -12.57
C LEU A 8 30.60 21.62 -13.03
N LEU A 9 30.98 20.95 -14.11
CA LEU A 9 30.22 19.84 -14.65
C LEU A 9 30.21 18.64 -13.69
N LEU A 10 31.34 18.35 -13.04
CA LEU A 10 31.42 17.32 -11.98
C LEU A 10 30.53 17.65 -10.78
N VAL A 11 30.54 18.90 -10.32
CA VAL A 11 29.67 19.34 -9.21
C VAL A 11 28.20 19.20 -9.59
N LEU A 12 27.84 19.51 -10.83
CA LEU A 12 26.46 19.43 -11.31
C LEU A 12 25.98 17.97 -11.45
N VAL A 13 26.84 17.08 -11.95
CA VAL A 13 26.58 15.63 -12.00
C VAL A 13 26.45 15.05 -10.59
N LEU A 14 27.33 15.45 -9.67
CA LEU A 14 27.28 15.00 -8.28
C LEU A 14 26.00 15.48 -7.59
N ALA A 15 25.61 16.75 -7.80
CA ALA A 15 24.36 17.30 -7.28
C ALA A 15 23.14 16.57 -7.85
N ALA A 16 23.14 16.22 -9.14
CA ALA A 16 22.07 15.44 -9.76
C ALA A 16 21.99 14.02 -9.20
N LEU A 17 23.13 13.36 -8.97
CA LEU A 17 23.21 12.05 -8.33
C LEU A 17 22.70 12.08 -6.88
N VAL A 18 23.11 13.07 -6.09
CA VAL A 18 22.64 13.27 -4.72
C VAL A 18 21.14 13.54 -4.73
N TYR A 19 20.66 14.42 -5.60
CA TYR A 19 19.24 14.70 -5.73
C TYR A 19 18.44 13.44 -6.10
N TYR A 20 18.95 12.61 -7.02
CA TYR A 20 18.31 11.35 -7.40
C TYR A 20 18.28 10.36 -6.23
N TYR A 21 19.41 10.16 -5.54
CA TYR A 21 19.52 9.23 -4.41
C TYR A 21 18.68 9.62 -3.21
N PHE A 22 18.61 10.91 -2.88
CA PHE A 22 17.81 11.42 -1.76
C PHE A 22 16.32 11.54 -2.10
N ARG A 23 15.95 11.51 -3.39
CA ARG A 23 14.56 11.56 -3.84
C ARG A 23 13.88 10.21 -3.88
N THR A 24 14.62 9.10 -3.98
CA THR A 24 14.06 7.77 -3.69
C THR A 24 14.03 7.59 -2.17
N PRO A 25 12.85 7.69 -1.50
CA PRO A 25 12.77 7.20 -0.13
C PRO A 25 13.20 5.74 -0.18
N SER A 26 14.19 5.37 0.64
CA SER A 26 14.58 3.99 0.82
C SER A 26 13.42 3.27 1.51
N VAL A 27 12.39 2.92 0.75
CA VAL A 27 11.22 2.24 1.29
C VAL A 27 11.71 0.87 1.73
N SER A 28 11.54 0.55 3.01
CA SER A 28 12.01 -0.73 3.51
C SER A 28 11.28 -1.83 2.74
N PRO A 29 11.98 -2.82 2.15
CA PRO A 29 11.35 -3.90 1.40
C PRO A 29 10.26 -4.63 2.21
N ARG A 30 10.42 -4.66 3.54
CA ARG A 30 9.43 -5.19 4.48
C ARG A 30 8.13 -4.40 4.51
N ARG A 31 8.19 -3.06 4.51
CA ARG A 31 7.00 -2.19 4.53
C ARG A 31 6.19 -2.35 3.25
N LEU A 32 6.87 -2.39 2.09
CA LEU A 32 6.24 -2.67 0.80
C LEU A 32 5.56 -4.05 0.79
N ALA A 33 6.27 -5.09 1.25
CA ALA A 33 5.70 -6.44 1.31
C ALA A 33 4.48 -6.52 2.24
N ALA A 34 4.51 -5.85 3.39
CA ALA A 34 3.39 -5.80 4.33
C ALA A 34 2.18 -5.07 3.73
N ALA A 35 2.38 -3.91 3.08
CA ALA A 35 1.31 -3.16 2.43
C ALA A 35 0.65 -3.97 1.30
N ARG A 36 1.46 -4.62 0.45
CA ARG A 36 0.96 -5.52 -0.62
C ARG A 36 0.14 -6.66 -0.05
N TRP A 37 0.65 -7.33 0.99
CA TRP A 37 -0.07 -8.43 1.62
C TRP A 37 -1.41 -7.99 2.18
N ARG A 38 -1.47 -6.82 2.83
CA ARG A 38 -2.71 -6.26 3.40
C ARG A 38 -3.76 -5.96 2.34
N VAL A 39 -3.38 -5.28 1.25
CA VAL A 39 -4.30 -5.00 0.13
C VAL A 39 -4.84 -6.29 -0.47
N LYS A 40 -3.96 -7.27 -0.70
CA LYS A 40 -4.35 -8.58 -1.22
C LYS A 40 -5.30 -9.31 -0.27
N ALA A 41 -4.96 -9.38 1.02
CA ALA A 41 -5.78 -10.05 2.02
C ALA A 41 -7.18 -9.41 2.13
N ALA A 42 -7.28 -8.09 2.16
CA ALA A 42 -8.58 -7.40 2.17
C ALA A 42 -9.41 -7.70 0.93
N THR A 43 -8.78 -7.70 -0.25
CA THR A 43 -9.45 -7.98 -1.52
C THR A 43 -9.93 -9.43 -1.59
N ASP A 44 -9.10 -10.39 -1.18
CA ASP A 44 -9.44 -11.81 -1.13
C ASP A 44 -10.60 -12.06 -0.14
N LEU A 45 -10.58 -11.41 1.03
CA LEU A 45 -11.68 -11.47 1.99
C LEU A 45 -12.98 -10.92 1.41
N ALA A 46 -12.91 -9.78 0.72
CA ALA A 46 -14.08 -9.16 0.12
C ALA A 46 -14.71 -10.09 -0.93
N TYR A 47 -13.92 -10.67 -1.83
CA TYR A 47 -14.44 -11.66 -2.79
C TYR A 47 -15.04 -12.89 -2.11
N ALA A 48 -14.43 -13.39 -1.04
CA ALA A 48 -14.95 -14.54 -0.30
C ALA A 48 -16.28 -14.26 0.42
N HIS A 49 -16.60 -12.99 0.71
CA HIS A 49 -17.79 -12.60 1.46
C HIS A 49 -18.77 -11.74 0.63
N ASP A 50 -18.58 -11.65 -0.69
CA ASP A 50 -19.40 -10.80 -1.56
C ASP A 50 -20.90 -11.18 -1.52
N GLU A 51 -21.20 -12.47 -1.36
CA GLU A 51 -22.58 -12.95 -1.23
C GLU A 51 -23.22 -12.64 0.14
N ILE A 52 -22.41 -12.47 1.19
CA ILE A 52 -22.85 -12.34 2.59
C ILE A 52 -22.89 -10.88 3.04
N SER A 53 -21.93 -10.08 2.57
CA SER A 53 -21.76 -8.67 2.93
C SER A 53 -21.52 -7.85 1.67
N PRO A 54 -22.52 -7.79 0.76
CA PRO A 54 -22.33 -7.26 -0.59
C PRO A 54 -21.98 -5.77 -0.62
N HIS A 55 -22.42 -4.99 0.38
CA HIS A 55 -22.17 -3.55 0.38
C HIS A 55 -20.71 -3.24 0.74
N LEU A 56 -20.20 -3.84 1.82
CA LEU A 56 -18.82 -3.67 2.24
C LEU A 56 -17.87 -4.39 1.29
N ALA A 57 -18.16 -5.64 0.92
CA ALA A 57 -17.33 -6.40 -0.02
C ALA A 57 -17.21 -5.67 -1.38
N GLY A 58 -18.33 -5.25 -1.95
CA GLY A 58 -18.36 -4.49 -3.20
C GLY A 58 -17.57 -3.17 -3.10
N SER A 59 -17.66 -2.48 -1.96
CA SER A 59 -16.91 -1.23 -1.72
C SER A 59 -15.40 -1.48 -1.62
N ILE A 60 -14.98 -2.54 -0.93
CA ILE A 60 -13.57 -2.93 -0.82
C ILE A 60 -13.04 -3.32 -2.21
N ILE A 61 -13.74 -4.18 -2.95
CA ILE A 61 -13.36 -4.61 -4.30
C ILE A 61 -13.24 -3.39 -5.23
N ALA A 62 -14.20 -2.48 -5.19
CA ALA A 62 -14.16 -1.26 -6.00
C ALA A 62 -12.93 -0.39 -5.66
N ARG A 63 -12.56 -0.33 -4.37
CA ARG A 63 -11.44 0.47 -3.90
C ARG A 63 -10.08 -0.13 -4.21
N THR A 64 -9.97 -1.46 -4.19
CA THR A 64 -8.70 -2.15 -4.46
C THR A 64 -8.53 -2.53 -5.94
N ARG A 65 -9.57 -2.37 -6.75
CA ARG A 65 -9.51 -2.64 -8.19
C ARG A 65 -8.50 -1.74 -8.89
N GLY A 66 -7.60 -2.36 -9.63
CA GLY A 66 -6.58 -1.67 -10.42
C GLY A 66 -5.30 -1.34 -9.67
N LEU A 67 -5.22 -1.68 -8.37
CA LEU A 67 -3.96 -1.67 -7.63
C LEU A 67 -3.08 -2.83 -8.11
N ASN A 68 -1.81 -2.54 -8.37
CA ASN A 68 -0.81 -3.48 -8.80
C ASN A 68 0.27 -3.65 -7.73
N GLU A 69 1.01 -4.75 -7.80
CA GLU A 69 2.13 -4.97 -6.88
C GLU A 69 3.19 -3.87 -7.05
N ASP A 70 3.40 -3.37 -8.25
CA ASP A 70 4.42 -2.36 -8.56
C ASP A 70 4.02 -0.92 -8.20
N ASP A 71 2.83 -0.71 -7.64
CA ASP A 71 2.40 0.61 -7.17
C ASP A 71 3.25 1.09 -5.98
N ASP A 72 3.36 2.41 -5.86
CA ASP A 72 4.08 3.04 -4.76
C ASP A 72 3.50 2.62 -3.39
N VAL A 73 4.37 2.41 -2.40
CA VAL A 73 3.95 2.00 -1.04
C VAL A 73 2.93 2.94 -0.43
N SER A 74 3.07 4.25 -0.65
CA SER A 74 2.10 5.23 -0.16
C SER A 74 0.70 4.95 -0.72
N THR A 75 0.59 4.64 -2.01
CA THR A 75 -0.69 4.31 -2.65
C THR A 75 -1.33 3.06 -2.05
N LEU A 76 -0.51 2.03 -1.77
CA LEU A 76 -0.98 0.80 -1.15
C LEU A 76 -1.42 1.04 0.31
N GLU A 77 -0.68 1.87 1.05
CA GLU A 77 -1.04 2.22 2.43
C GLU A 77 -2.30 3.06 2.52
N ASP A 78 -2.45 4.05 1.63
CA ASP A 78 -3.67 4.85 1.51
C ASP A 78 -4.88 3.94 1.24
N ALA A 79 -4.74 3.00 0.31
CA ALA A 79 -5.80 2.02 0.02
C ALA A 79 -6.16 1.15 1.24
N VAL A 80 -5.18 0.74 2.05
CA VAL A 80 -5.43 -0.01 3.30
C VAL A 80 -6.17 0.86 4.32
N GLU A 81 -5.79 2.13 4.47
CA GLU A 81 -6.47 3.07 5.37
C GLU A 81 -7.92 3.31 4.93
N ASP A 82 -8.15 3.45 3.62
CA ASP A 82 -9.48 3.60 3.04
C ASP A 82 -10.36 2.38 3.28
N VAL A 83 -9.81 1.17 3.11
CA VAL A 83 -10.53 -0.07 3.43
C VAL A 83 -10.87 -0.16 4.93
N LEU A 84 -9.96 0.25 5.81
CA LEU A 84 -10.23 0.31 7.25
C LEU A 84 -11.33 1.32 7.58
N ALA A 85 -11.37 2.45 6.89
CA ALA A 85 -12.43 3.45 7.06
C ALA A 85 -13.79 2.88 6.61
N LEU A 86 -13.85 2.23 5.45
CA LEU A 86 -15.05 1.55 4.94
C LEU A 86 -15.55 0.48 5.93
N ALA A 87 -14.64 -0.37 6.42
CA ALA A 87 -15.01 -1.40 7.39
C ALA A 87 -15.57 -0.80 8.69
N ARG A 88 -15.04 0.32 9.17
CA ARG A 88 -15.59 1.01 10.35
C ARG A 88 -16.97 1.60 10.08
N GLN A 89 -17.19 2.18 8.89
CA GLN A 89 -18.47 2.76 8.50
C GLN A 89 -19.57 1.70 8.41
N HIS A 90 -19.28 0.56 7.78
CA HIS A 90 -20.24 -0.53 7.60
C HIS A 90 -20.38 -1.46 8.81
N ARG A 91 -19.62 -1.24 9.89
CA ARG A 91 -19.61 -2.12 11.06
C ARG A 91 -20.97 -2.33 11.71
N ALA A 92 -21.88 -1.36 11.61
CA ALA A 92 -23.23 -1.48 12.17
C ALA A 92 -24.16 -2.35 11.31
N GLU A 93 -23.92 -2.39 10.00
CA GLU A 93 -24.78 -3.05 9.01
C GLU A 93 -24.27 -4.44 8.64
N GLU A 94 -22.95 -4.57 8.43
CA GLU A 94 -22.26 -5.79 8.03
C GLU A 94 -21.09 -6.09 8.99
N PRO A 95 -21.39 -6.38 10.28
CA PRO A 95 -20.39 -6.49 11.33
C PRO A 95 -19.39 -7.63 11.11
N ASP A 96 -19.83 -8.74 10.51
CA ASP A 96 -19.03 -9.96 10.36
C ASP A 96 -17.80 -9.68 9.48
N LEU A 97 -18.01 -9.22 8.24
CA LEU A 97 -16.90 -8.86 7.35
C LEU A 97 -16.10 -7.68 7.90
N ALA A 98 -16.75 -6.66 8.46
CA ALA A 98 -16.08 -5.49 9.01
C ALA A 98 -15.07 -5.84 10.11
N VAL A 99 -15.44 -6.71 11.05
CA VAL A 99 -14.54 -7.13 12.14
C VAL A 99 -13.38 -7.95 11.59
N ILE A 100 -13.63 -8.91 10.69
CA ILE A 100 -12.59 -9.77 10.13
C ILE A 100 -11.59 -8.92 9.32
N VAL A 101 -12.05 -7.97 8.51
CA VAL A 101 -11.18 -7.06 7.75
C VAL A 101 -10.33 -6.21 8.68
N ILE A 102 -10.91 -5.60 9.72
CA ILE A 102 -10.16 -4.77 10.68
C ILE A 102 -9.10 -5.61 11.42
N ASP A 103 -9.45 -6.82 11.85
CA ASP A 103 -8.50 -7.71 12.54
C ASP A 103 -7.37 -8.15 11.61
N THR A 104 -7.70 -8.51 10.37
CA THR A 104 -6.73 -8.96 9.36
C THR A 104 -5.74 -7.84 9.03
N LEU A 105 -6.24 -6.62 8.81
CA LEU A 105 -5.41 -5.47 8.41
C LEU A 105 -4.55 -4.90 9.54
N ARG A 106 -4.92 -5.13 10.80
CA ARG A 106 -4.12 -4.75 11.97
C ARG A 106 -2.90 -5.64 12.18
N ARG A 107 -2.82 -6.80 11.53
CA ARG A 107 -1.65 -7.68 11.65
C ARG A 107 -0.48 -7.06 10.88
N ASP A 108 0.68 -7.04 11.51
CA ASP A 108 1.91 -6.45 10.94
C ASP A 108 2.62 -7.37 9.95
N GLU A 109 2.34 -8.67 10.02
CA GLU A 109 2.93 -9.66 9.12
C GLU A 109 1.87 -10.69 8.69
N PRO A 110 2.01 -11.26 7.47
CA PRO A 110 1.27 -12.47 7.10
C PRO A 110 1.50 -13.57 8.14
N PRO A 111 0.49 -14.40 8.45
CA PRO A 111 0.71 -15.57 9.30
C PRO A 111 1.86 -16.39 8.70
N ALA A 112 2.88 -16.69 9.51
CA ALA A 112 3.95 -17.59 9.09
C ALA A 112 3.30 -18.90 8.67
N LEU A 113 3.37 -19.22 7.37
CA LEU A 113 2.91 -20.49 6.84
C LEU A 113 3.81 -21.58 7.45
N SER A 114 3.31 -22.24 8.49
CA SER A 114 3.89 -23.42 9.12
C SER A 114 3.62 -24.66 8.30
#